data_AF-A0AAU3G667-F1
#
_entry.id   AF-A0AAU3G667-F1
#
_cell.length_a   1.000
_cell.length_b   1.000
_cell.length_c   1.000
_cell.angle_alpha   90.00
_cell.angle_beta   90.00
_cell.angle_gamma   90.00
#
_symmetry.space_group_name_H-M   'P 1'
#
loop_
_entity.id
_entity.type
_entity.pdbx_description
1 polymer ?
#
loop_
_entity_poly.entity_id
_entity_poly.type
_entity_poly.pdbx_seq_one_letter_code
_entity_poly.pdbx_strand_id
1 'polypeptide(L)' 'MSEYAVTFDLVDADKDGLISAGELLHLMEVLGQPVTAEAAEAAVQKLDVDGDGLISLEEFSHYLSATS' A
#
# COMPACT_ATOMS: atom_id res chain seq x y z
N MET A 1 -18.12 -7.49 2.83
CA MET A 1 -17.35 -6.33 2.36
C MET A 1 -16.10 -6.31 3.22
N SER A 2 -14.97 -6.73 2.67
CA SER A 2 -13.71 -6.76 3.40
C SER A 2 -13.31 -5.31 3.71
N GLU A 3 -13.06 -4.99 4.99
CA GLU A 3 -12.71 -3.62 5.42
C GLU A 3 -11.49 -3.05 4.68
N TYR A 4 -10.62 -3.94 4.19
CA TYR A 4 -9.42 -3.62 3.42
C TYR A 4 -9.69 -3.04 2.03
N ALA A 5 -10.83 -3.36 1.41
CA ALA A 5 -11.12 -2.94 0.04
C ALA A 5 -11.34 -1.42 -0.09
N VAL A 6 -11.89 -0.79 0.95
CA VAL A 6 -12.15 0.66 0.95
C VAL A 6 -10.85 1.43 1.12
N THR A 7 -9.95 0.96 1.98
CA THR A 7 -8.61 1.55 2.11
C THR A 7 -7.81 1.32 0.83
N PHE A 8 -7.87 0.11 0.27
CA PHE A 8 -7.16 -0.23 -0.96
C PHE A 8 -7.60 0.67 -2.13
N ASP A 9 -8.91 0.83 -2.38
CA ASP A 9 -9.45 1.70 -3.44
C ASP A 9 -9.16 3.19 -3.21
N LEU A 10 -8.81 3.59 -1.98
CA LEU A 10 -8.38 4.96 -1.67
C LEU A 10 -6.90 5.19 -2.01
N VAL A 11 -6.07 4.13 -1.93
CA VAL A 11 -4.64 4.21 -2.25
C VAL A 11 -4.40 4.00 -3.74
N ASP A 12 -5.03 2.95 -4.29
CA ASP A 12 -4.97 2.54 -5.69
C ASP A 12 -5.64 3.62 -6.57
N ALA A 13 -4.81 4.53 -7.07
CA ALA A 13 -5.25 5.74 -7.74
C ALA A 13 -5.54 5.48 -9.22
N ASP A 14 -4.81 4.54 -9.82
CA ASP A 14 -5.00 4.14 -11.22
C ASP A 14 -5.97 2.96 -11.39
N LYS A 15 -6.38 2.33 -10.28
CA LYS A 15 -7.32 1.20 -10.20
C LYS A 15 -6.80 -0.03 -10.94
N ASP A 16 -5.50 -0.25 -10.90
CA ASP A 16 -4.87 -1.43 -11.48
C ASP A 16 -4.97 -2.67 -10.56
N GLY A 17 -5.40 -2.47 -9.30
CA GLY A 17 -5.53 -3.53 -8.30
C GLY A 17 -4.24 -3.81 -7.53
N LEU A 18 -3.24 -2.95 -7.67
CA LEU A 18 -1.92 -2.97 -7.04
C LEU A 18 -1.67 -1.61 -6.39
N ILE A 19 -0.76 -1.55 -5.42
CA ILE A 19 -0.32 -0.29 -4.81
C ILE A 19 1.16 -0.14 -5.04
N SER A 20 1.52 0.87 -5.81
CA SER A 20 2.91 1.26 -6.01
C SER A 20 3.45 2.09 -4.84
N ALA A 21 4.77 2.14 -4.69
CA ALA A 21 5.43 3.02 -3.72
C ALA A 21 5.04 4.49 -3.93
N GLY A 22 4.80 4.91 -5.17
CA GLY A 22 4.34 6.26 -5.51
C GLY A 22 2.94 6.56 -5.01
N GLU A 23 2.01 5.60 -5.14
CA GLU A 23 0.64 5.75 -4.67
C GLU A 23 0.53 5.73 -3.16
N LEU A 24 1.29 4.84 -2.51
CA LEU A 24 1.40 4.83 -1.06
C LEU A 24 1.92 6.17 -0.52
N LEU A 25 2.93 6.74 -1.18
CA LEU A 25 3.52 8.02 -0.83
C LEU A 25 2.54 9.18 -1.04
N HIS A 26 1.84 9.17 -2.17
CA HIS A 26 0.79 10.14 -2.47
C HIS A 26 -0.33 10.12 -1.42
N LEU A 27 -0.80 8.93 -1.04
CA LEU A 27 -1.79 8.77 0.01
C LEU A 27 -1.30 9.33 1.35
N MET A 28 -0.06 9.02 1.73
CA MET A 28 0.56 9.50 2.96
C MET A 28 0.68 11.04 2.99
N GLU A 29 1.01 11.65 1.85
CA GLU A 29 0.96 13.11 1.68
C GLU A 29 -0.47 13.66 1.86
N VAL A 30 -1.47 13.01 1.26
CA VAL A 30 -2.90 13.41 1.38
C VAL A 30 -3.41 13.27 2.82
N LEU A 31 -2.96 12.24 3.54
CA LEU A 31 -3.28 12.02 4.96
C LEU A 31 -2.55 13.01 5.90
N GLY A 32 -1.68 13.86 5.37
CA GLY A 32 -0.92 14.84 6.14
C GLY A 32 0.23 14.23 6.94
N GLN A 33 0.62 12.99 6.62
CA GLN A 33 1.80 12.33 7.15
C GLN A 33 2.84 12.21 6.03
N PRO A 34 3.62 13.26 5.76
CA PRO A 34 4.67 13.20 4.74
C PRO A 34 5.69 12.13 5.13
N VAL A 35 5.66 11.01 4.41
CA VAL A 35 6.70 9.98 4.47
C VAL A 35 7.71 10.25 3.37
N THR A 36 8.97 9.93 3.61
CA THR A 36 10.00 10.04 2.58
C THR A 36 9.87 8.91 1.56
N ALA A 37 10.36 9.13 0.34
CA ALA A 37 10.43 8.08 -0.68
C ALA A 37 11.12 6.81 -0.16
N GLU A 38 12.21 6.95 0.57
CA GLU A 38 12.91 5.84 1.22
C GLU A 38 12.03 5.08 2.22
N ALA A 39 11.18 5.77 2.99
CA ALA A 39 10.28 5.13 3.94
C ALA A 39 9.11 4.41 3.24
N ALA A 40 8.60 4.99 2.15
CA ALA A 40 7.57 4.35 1.32
C ALA A 40 8.15 3.12 0.61
N GLU A 41 9.33 3.21 -0.01
CA GLU A 41 10.02 2.07 -0.61
C GLU A 41 10.32 0.98 0.42
N ALA A 42 10.79 1.35 1.62
CA ALA A 42 11.03 0.39 2.69
C ALA A 42 9.74 -0.27 3.20
N ALA A 43 8.61 0.44 3.16
CA ALA A 43 7.30 -0.14 3.45
C ALA A 43 6.90 -1.11 2.33
N VAL A 44 6.96 -0.69 1.06
CA VAL A 44 6.66 -1.54 -0.09
C VAL A 44 7.50 -2.80 -0.06
N GLN A 45 8.83 -2.71 0.01
CA GLN A 45 9.71 -3.90 0.09
C GLN A 45 9.43 -4.83 1.27
N LYS A 46 8.76 -4.35 2.32
CA LYS A 46 8.44 -5.15 3.50
C LYS A 46 7.08 -5.82 3.40
N LEU A 47 6.18 -5.27 2.58
CA LEU A 47 4.87 -5.81 2.26
C LEU A 47 4.87 -6.64 0.98
N ASP A 48 5.72 -6.30 0.02
CA ASP A 48 6.00 -6.96 -1.25
C ASP A 48 6.72 -8.30 -0.98
N VAL A 49 5.96 -9.39 -1.08
CA VAL A 49 6.41 -10.76 -0.82
C VAL A 49 6.85 -11.43 -2.11
N ASP A 50 6.23 -11.12 -3.24
CA ASP A 50 6.56 -11.70 -4.53
C ASP A 50 7.72 -10.97 -5.24
N GLY A 51 8.07 -9.78 -4.79
CA GLY A 51 9.21 -8.98 -5.23
C GLY A 51 8.95 -8.22 -6.53
N ASP A 52 7.69 -7.93 -6.85
CA ASP A 52 7.32 -7.21 -8.08
C ASP A 52 7.45 -5.68 -7.94
N GLY A 53 7.73 -5.19 -6.73
CA GLY A 53 7.86 -3.78 -6.40
C GLY A 53 6.53 -3.06 -6.19
N LEU A 54 5.43 -3.80 -6.13
CA LEU A 54 4.07 -3.36 -5.91
C LEU A 54 3.47 -4.14 -4.73
N ILE A 55 2.33 -3.70 -4.22
CA ILE A 55 1.59 -4.41 -3.17
C ILE A 55 0.24 -4.82 -3.73
N SER A 56 0.03 -6.12 -3.88
CA SER A 56 -1.26 -6.66 -4.27
C SER A 56 -2.27 -6.58 -3.12
N LEU A 57 -3.56 -6.61 -3.46
CA LEU A 57 -4.64 -6.66 -2.45
C LEU A 57 -4.48 -7.85 -1.49
N GLU A 58 -3.94 -8.97 -1.99
CA GLU A 58 -3.69 -10.17 -1.18
C GLU A 58 -2.59 -9.92 -0.14
N GLU A 59 -1.47 -9.30 -0.54
CA GLU A 59 -0.36 -8.92 0.36
C GLU A 59 -0.77 -7.86 1.37
N PHE A 60 -1.53 -6.85 0.91
CA PHE A 60 -2.07 -5.81 1.77
C PHE A 60 -3.01 -6.39 2.84
N SER A 61 -3.90 -7.31 2.44
CA SER A 61 -4.81 -7.98 3.36
C SER A 61 -4.06 -8.87 4.36
N HIS A 62 -3.01 -9.57 3.90
CA HIS A 62 -2.16 -10.40 4.73
C HIS A 62 -1.46 -9.54 5.80
N TYR A 63 -0.88 -8.40 5.41
CA TYR A 63 -0.22 -7.47 6.33
C TYR A 63 -1.16 -6.89 7.39
N LEU A 64 -2.35 -6.44 6.99
CA LEU A 64 -3.33 -5.89 7.93
C LEU A 64 -3.90 -6.97 8.86
N SER A 65 -4.07 -8.20 8.35
CA SER A 65 -4.47 -9.34 9.20
C SER A 65 -3.38 -9.75 10.18
N ALA A 66 -2.10 -9.61 9.80
CA ALA A 66 -0.95 -9.97 10.63
C ALA A 66 -0.63 -8.94 11.74
N THR A 67 -1.19 -7.72 11.64
CA THR A 67 -1.02 -6.65 12.63
C THR A 67 -2.18 -6.59 13.65
N SER A 68 -3.10 -7.56 13.61
CA SER A 68 -4.23 -7.71 14.54
C SER A 68 -3.96 -8.68 15.69
#